data_AF-A0A6C0FJJ1-F1
#
_entry.id   AF-A0A6C0FJJ1-F1
#
_cell.length_a   1.000
_cell.length_b   1.000
_cell.length_c   1.000
_cell.angle_alpha   90.00
_cell.angle_beta   90.00
_cell.angle_gamma   90.00
#
_symmetry.space_group_name_H-M   'P 1'
#
loop_
_entity.id
_entity.type
_entity.pdbx_description
1 polymer ?
#
loop_
_entity_poly.entity_id
_entity_poly.type
_entity_poly.pdbx_seq_one_letter_code
_entity_poly.pdbx_strand_id
1 'polypeptide(L)'
;MNPILAFIDAHMDYLWEGDRYSVVGSQSRSSNGGDALLVVESPTLRLRFVRDRGQLLLDFQPAAEHRDEWWSVDLVRRLLLGRPEPSAVLDESYAAFLGEHLTEVEARFGAERWPATRDELKKLKVRRSKEMWG
;
A
#
# COMPACT_ATOMS: atom_id res chain seq x y z
N MET A 1 -0.37 -2.73 -22.17
CA MET A 1 -0.75 -1.79 -21.09
C MET A 1 -0.15 -2.30 -19.78
N ASN A 2 0.47 -1.44 -18.97
CA ASN A 2 1.05 -1.85 -17.68
C ASN A 2 -0.10 -2.17 -16.70
N PRO A 3 -0.19 -3.39 -16.13
CA PRO A 3 -1.29 -3.77 -15.25
C PRO A 3 -1.47 -2.87 -14.02
N ILE A 4 -0.37 -2.29 -13.50
CA ILE A 4 -0.45 -1.32 -12.41
C ILE A 4 -1.25 -0.09 -12.86
N LEU A 5 -0.90 0.50 -14.00
CA LEU A 5 -1.57 1.69 -14.51
C LEU A 5 -3.02 1.40 -14.88
N ALA A 6 -3.29 0.24 -15.49
CA ALA A 6 -4.64 -0.19 -15.81
C ALA A 6 -5.52 -0.31 -14.56
N PHE A 7 -4.97 -0.87 -13.47
CA PHE A 7 -5.70 -1.01 -12.21
C PHE A 7 -5.95 0.34 -11.53
N ILE A 8 -4.95 1.22 -11.50
CA ILE A 8 -5.09 2.56 -10.91
C ILE A 8 -6.14 3.37 -11.68
N ASP A 9 -6.07 3.36 -13.02
CA ASP A 9 -7.03 4.07 -13.87
C ASP A 9 -8.47 3.59 -13.67
N ALA A 10 -8.66 2.28 -13.48
CA ALA A 10 -9.99 1.70 -13.30
C ALA A 10 -10.59 1.86 -11.90
N HIS A 11 -9.75 1.93 -10.84
CA HIS A 11 -10.24 1.81 -9.46
C HIS A 11 -9.68 2.83 -8.46
N MET A 12 -8.67 3.62 -8.85
CA MET A 12 -7.92 4.49 -7.93
C MET A 12 -7.60 5.86 -8.57
N ASP A 13 -8.47 6.37 -9.43
CA ASP A 13 -8.38 7.68 -10.05
C ASP A 13 -8.31 8.83 -9.01
N TYR A 14 -8.95 8.64 -7.85
CA TYR A 14 -8.88 9.53 -6.70
C TYR A 14 -7.46 9.83 -6.19
N LEU A 15 -6.45 9.02 -6.55
CA LEU A 15 -5.06 9.33 -6.21
C LEU A 15 -4.56 10.59 -6.94
N TRP A 16 -5.13 10.89 -8.09
CA TRP A 16 -4.74 12.03 -8.93
C TRP A 16 -5.61 13.26 -8.72
N GLU A 17 -6.65 13.16 -7.90
CA GLU A 17 -7.49 14.30 -7.58
C GLU A 17 -6.72 15.36 -6.79
N GLY A 18 -6.75 16.60 -7.28
CA GLY A 18 -6.16 17.75 -6.61
C GLY A 18 -4.63 17.70 -6.46
N ASP A 19 -3.93 16.99 -7.36
CA ASP A 19 -2.47 16.80 -7.33
C ASP A 19 -1.96 16.22 -6.00
N ARG A 20 -2.80 15.42 -5.31
CA ARG A 20 -2.50 14.85 -3.99
C ARG A 20 -1.29 13.92 -4.02
N TYR A 21 -1.17 13.12 -5.07
CA TYR A 21 -0.04 12.21 -5.27
C TYR A 21 0.75 12.55 -6.54
N SER A 22 2.06 12.39 -6.44
CA SER A 22 2.99 12.52 -7.56
C SER A 22 3.78 11.22 -7.76
N VAL A 23 4.12 10.89 -9.01
CA VAL A 23 4.97 9.74 -9.31
C VAL A 23 6.42 10.08 -8.95
N VAL A 24 7.02 9.34 -8.01
CA VAL A 24 8.40 9.54 -7.54
C VAL A 24 9.36 8.42 -7.93
N GLY A 25 8.83 7.32 -8.48
CA GLY A 25 9.65 6.22 -8.97
C GLY A 25 8.87 5.25 -9.84
N SER A 26 9.52 4.71 -10.86
CA SER A 26 8.95 3.66 -11.69
C SER A 26 10.06 2.75 -12.21
N GLN A 27 9.81 1.45 -12.23
CA GLN A 27 10.72 0.47 -12.83
C GLN A 27 9.92 -0.62 -13.53
N SER A 28 10.42 -1.10 -14.66
CA SER A 28 9.87 -2.26 -15.36
C SER A 28 11.00 -3.16 -15.82
N ARG A 29 10.92 -4.47 -15.54
CA ARG A 29 11.84 -5.48 -16.08
C ARG A 29 11.09 -6.37 -17.07
N SER A 30 11.70 -6.64 -18.23
CA SER A 30 11.06 -7.35 -19.33
C SER A 30 11.28 -8.87 -19.35
N SER A 31 12.01 -9.45 -18.38
CA SER A 31 12.30 -10.89 -18.36
C SER A 31 11.31 -11.71 -17.51
N ASN A 32 10.86 -12.87 -18.02
CA ASN A 32 10.11 -13.93 -17.31
C ASN A 32 8.88 -13.50 -16.48
N GLY A 33 7.82 -13.04 -17.13
CA GLY A 33 6.54 -12.70 -16.46
C GLY A 33 6.40 -11.22 -16.09
N GLY A 34 7.51 -10.48 -16.08
CA GLY A 34 7.56 -9.02 -16.09
C GLY A 34 7.22 -8.40 -14.74
N ASP A 35 8.26 -8.14 -13.94
CA ASP A 35 8.11 -7.39 -12.70
C ASP A 35 8.03 -5.89 -13.01
N ALA A 36 7.07 -5.23 -12.37
CA ALA A 36 6.90 -3.79 -12.50
C ALA A 36 6.71 -3.15 -11.13
N LEU A 37 7.15 -1.91 -11.02
CA LEU A 37 7.12 -1.10 -9.82
C LEU A 37 6.65 0.31 -10.19
N LEU A 38 5.73 0.85 -9.40
CA LEU A 38 5.37 2.25 -9.42
C LEU A 38 5.32 2.76 -7.98
N VAL A 39 5.96 3.89 -7.71
CA VAL A 39 5.93 4.56 -6.41
C VAL A 39 5.32 5.93 -6.61
N VAL A 40 4.28 6.21 -5.83
CA VAL A 40 3.61 7.51 -5.78
C VAL A 40 3.66 8.04 -4.37
N GLU A 41 3.67 9.35 -4.23
CA GLU A 41 3.93 10.02 -2.95
C GLU A 41 3.05 11.26 -2.80
N SER A 42 2.41 11.35 -1.63
CA SER A 42 1.83 12.57 -1.08
C SER A 42 2.74 13.12 0.03
N PRO A 43 2.47 14.31 0.58
CA PRO A 43 3.33 14.90 1.63
C PRO A 43 3.52 14.03 2.89
N THR A 44 2.62 13.07 3.15
CA THR A 44 2.67 12.21 4.34
C THR A 44 2.82 10.73 4.04
N LEU A 45 2.48 10.27 2.83
CA LEU A 45 2.38 8.85 2.51
C LEU A 45 2.97 8.50 1.15
N ARG A 46 3.74 7.41 1.12
CA ARG A 46 4.22 6.75 -0.09
C ARG A 46 3.45 5.46 -0.30
N LEU A 47 3.01 5.27 -1.53
CA LEU A 47 2.36 4.05 -1.99
C LEU A 47 3.26 3.39 -3.03
N ARG A 48 3.50 2.10 -2.87
CA ARG A 48 4.31 1.30 -3.78
C ARG A 48 3.46 0.18 -4.37
N PHE A 49 3.19 0.30 -5.66
CA PHE A 49 2.55 -0.73 -6.44
C PHE A 49 3.61 -1.64 -7.02
N VAL A 50 3.47 -2.94 -6.77
CA VAL A 50 4.36 -3.96 -7.31
C VAL A 50 3.52 -4.93 -8.13
N ARG A 51 3.97 -5.22 -9.34
CA ARG A 51 3.55 -6.41 -10.08
C ARG A 51 4.65 -7.43 -9.95
N ASP A 52 4.37 -8.55 -9.31
CA ASP A 52 5.29 -9.68 -9.17
C ASP A 52 4.56 -10.95 -9.60
N ARG A 53 5.12 -11.69 -10.57
CA ARG A 53 4.55 -12.94 -11.11
C ARG A 53 3.04 -12.86 -11.44
N GLY A 54 2.59 -11.70 -11.92
CA GLY A 54 1.19 -11.47 -12.31
C GLY A 54 0.25 -11.05 -11.18
N GLN A 55 0.69 -11.04 -9.93
CA GLN A 55 -0.06 -10.47 -8.81
C GLN A 55 0.26 -8.99 -8.66
N LEU A 56 -0.77 -8.21 -8.33
CA LEU A 56 -0.61 -6.82 -7.92
C LEU A 56 -0.53 -6.77 -6.39
N LEU A 57 0.42 -6.00 -5.88
CA LEU A 57 0.61 -5.74 -4.46
C LEU A 57 0.66 -4.24 -4.24
N LEU A 58 0.19 -3.80 -3.09
CA LEU A 58 0.26 -2.43 -2.64
C LEU A 58 0.89 -2.37 -1.26
N ASP A 59 1.96 -1.61 -1.14
CA ASP A 59 2.62 -1.34 0.12
C ASP A 59 2.62 0.16 0.47
N PHE A 60 2.70 0.43 1.77
CA PHE A 60 2.60 1.75 2.37
C PHE A 60 3.88 2.08 3.15
N GLN A 61 4.28 3.34 3.12
CA GLN A 61 5.41 3.86 3.88
C GLN A 61 5.18 5.33 4.21
N PRO A 62 5.51 5.82 5.41
CA PRO A 62 5.46 7.26 5.69
C PRO A 62 6.43 8.03 4.78
N ALA A 63 6.00 9.16 4.22
CA ALA A 63 6.85 9.95 3.33
C ALA A 63 8.10 10.52 4.03
N ALA A 64 7.96 10.86 5.31
CA ALA A 64 9.07 11.41 6.11
C ALA A 64 10.14 10.36 6.48
N GLU A 65 9.86 9.06 6.43
CA GLU A 65 10.87 8.02 6.67
C GLU A 65 11.15 7.23 5.39
N HIS A 66 12.24 7.57 4.70
CA HIS A 66 12.82 6.75 3.63
C HIS A 66 13.58 5.52 4.17
N ARG A 67 13.02 4.84 5.17
CA ARG A 67 13.55 3.55 5.65
C ARG A 67 13.16 2.45 4.66
N ASP A 68 13.79 1.28 4.72
CA ASP A 68 13.39 0.14 3.86
C ASP A 68 12.15 -0.62 4.38
N GLU A 69 11.37 -0.04 5.29
CA GLU A 69 10.20 -0.68 5.90
C GLU A 69 8.91 -0.29 5.16
N TRP A 70 8.31 -1.28 4.51
CA TRP A 70 7.07 -1.19 3.75
C TRP A 70 6.01 -2.09 4.37
N TRP A 71 4.76 -1.63 4.37
CA TRP A 71 3.63 -2.30 5.01
C TRP A 71 2.57 -2.67 3.97
N SER A 72 2.25 -3.95 3.86
CA SER A 72 1.30 -4.43 2.86
C SER A 72 -0.14 -3.98 3.17
N VAL A 73 -0.94 -3.85 2.12
CA VAL A 73 -2.33 -3.36 2.19
C VAL A 73 -3.21 -4.13 3.17
N ASP A 74 -3.01 -5.43 3.30
CA ASP A 74 -3.75 -6.29 4.23
C ASP A 74 -3.52 -5.87 5.69
N LEU A 75 -2.28 -5.50 6.03
CA LEU A 75 -1.93 -5.05 7.38
C LEU A 75 -2.53 -3.67 7.66
N VAL A 76 -2.52 -2.77 6.69
CA VAL A 76 -3.09 -1.42 6.82
C VAL A 76 -4.61 -1.51 6.96
N ARG A 77 -5.29 -2.31 6.14
CA ARG A 77 -6.73 -2.53 6.27
C ARG A 77 -7.10 -3.18 7.60
N ARG A 78 -6.34 -4.20 8.02
CA ARG A 78 -6.51 -4.85 9.34
C ARG A 78 -6.30 -3.88 10.49
N LEU A 79 -5.37 -2.94 10.37
CA LEU A 79 -5.16 -1.89 11.37
C LEU A 79 -6.40 -1.02 11.55
N LEU A 80 -7.00 -0.58 10.43
CA LEU A 80 -8.16 0.33 10.47
C LEU A 80 -9.46 -0.38 10.81
N LEU A 81 -9.68 -1.59 10.28
CA LEU A 81 -10.97 -2.30 10.38
C LEU A 81 -10.98 -3.39 11.45
N GLY A 82 -9.81 -3.76 11.99
CA GLY A 82 -9.68 -4.77 13.04
C GLY A 82 -9.91 -6.23 12.59
N ARG A 83 -10.14 -6.45 11.29
CA ARG A 83 -10.47 -7.78 10.74
C ARG A 83 -9.24 -8.42 10.08
N PRO A 84 -9.04 -9.74 10.22
CA PRO A 84 -8.00 -10.44 9.48
C PRO A 84 -8.34 -10.46 7.99
N GLU A 85 -7.31 -10.32 7.18
CA GLU A 85 -7.41 -10.34 5.71
C GLU A 85 -6.79 -11.63 5.17
N PRO A 86 -7.41 -12.29 4.18
CA PRO A 86 -6.96 -13.58 3.68
C PRO A 86 -5.77 -13.48 2.72
N SER A 87 -5.50 -12.30 2.15
CA SER A 87 -4.51 -12.09 1.10
C SER A 87 -4.01 -10.66 1.08
N ALA A 88 -2.76 -10.46 0.67
CA ALA A 88 -2.17 -9.14 0.41
C ALA A 88 -2.23 -8.74 -1.08
N VAL A 89 -2.85 -9.57 -1.93
CA VAL A 89 -3.05 -9.27 -3.35
C VAL A 89 -4.04 -8.12 -3.48
N LEU A 90 -3.63 -7.07 -4.18
CA LEU A 90 -4.44 -5.90 -4.47
C LEU A 90 -5.60 -6.27 -5.39
N ASP A 91 -6.80 -5.94 -4.97
CA ASP A 91 -8.06 -6.14 -5.69
C ASP A 91 -8.98 -4.93 -5.53
N GLU A 92 -10.13 -4.95 -6.19
CA GLU A 92 -11.11 -3.87 -6.17
C GLU A 92 -11.60 -3.54 -4.75
N SER A 93 -11.64 -4.52 -3.85
CA SER A 93 -12.08 -4.31 -2.46
C SER A 93 -11.07 -3.48 -1.68
N TYR A 94 -9.78 -3.67 -1.94
CA TYR A 94 -8.71 -2.86 -1.37
C TYR A 94 -8.68 -1.46 -1.97
N ALA A 95 -8.95 -1.32 -3.27
CA ALA A 95 -9.07 -0.02 -3.92
C ALA A 95 -10.26 0.79 -3.36
N ALA A 96 -11.42 0.15 -3.17
CA ALA A 96 -12.58 0.77 -2.54
C ALA A 96 -12.29 1.17 -1.08
N PHE A 97 -11.68 0.26 -0.29
CA PHE A 97 -11.23 0.56 1.07
C PHE A 97 -10.33 1.80 1.10
N LEU A 98 -9.34 1.87 0.20
CA LEU A 98 -8.44 3.01 0.19
C LEU A 98 -9.17 4.28 -0.22
N GLY A 99 -10.06 4.25 -1.21
CA GLY A 99 -10.88 5.41 -1.58
C GLY A 99 -11.70 5.97 -0.41
N GLU A 100 -12.30 5.09 0.40
CA GLU A 100 -13.10 5.48 1.57
C GLU A 100 -12.24 5.97 2.76
N HIS A 101 -11.03 5.44 2.92
CA HIS A 101 -10.22 5.63 4.13
C HIS A 101 -8.88 6.34 3.91
N LEU A 102 -8.58 6.82 2.69
CA LEU A 102 -7.28 7.38 2.31
C LEU A 102 -6.79 8.46 3.29
N THR A 103 -7.68 9.37 3.68
CA THR A 103 -7.36 10.46 4.60
C THR A 103 -6.98 9.97 6.01
N GLU A 104 -7.65 8.93 6.52
CA GLU A 104 -7.26 8.35 7.81
C GLU A 104 -5.95 7.56 7.69
N VAL A 105 -5.73 6.87 6.57
CA VAL A 105 -4.44 6.21 6.30
C VAL A 105 -3.32 7.24 6.28
N GLU A 106 -3.47 8.34 5.54
CA GLU A 106 -2.49 9.43 5.53
C GLU A 106 -2.26 10.02 6.93
N ALA A 107 -3.31 10.23 7.71
CA ALA A 107 -3.19 10.73 9.08
C ALA A 107 -2.38 9.78 9.97
N ARG A 108 -2.59 8.46 9.84
CA ARG A 108 -1.86 7.41 10.59
C ARG A 108 -0.39 7.35 10.23
N PHE A 109 -0.07 7.56 8.95
CA PHE A 109 1.30 7.59 8.43
C PHE A 109 1.96 8.96 8.57
N GLY A 110 1.21 10.00 8.93
CA GLY A 110 1.73 11.33 9.25
C GLY A 110 2.63 11.33 10.50
N ALA A 111 3.56 12.28 10.55
CA ALA A 111 4.62 12.34 11.57
C ALA A 111 4.11 12.29 13.02
N GLU A 112 2.95 12.88 13.29
CA GLU A 112 2.34 12.90 14.63
C GLU A 112 1.91 11.51 15.10
N ARG A 113 1.25 10.73 14.24
CA ARG A 113 0.68 9.41 14.59
C ARG A 113 1.58 8.24 14.22
N TRP A 114 2.60 8.47 13.39
CA TRP A 114 3.45 7.40 12.87
C TRP A 114 4.10 6.51 13.94
N PRO A 115 4.70 7.04 15.03
CA PRO A 115 5.36 6.19 16.01
C PRO A 115 4.42 5.13 16.62
N ALA A 116 3.20 5.53 16.98
CA ALA A 116 2.20 4.62 17.53
C ALA A 116 1.68 3.65 16.47
N THR A 117 1.35 4.15 15.27
CA THR A 117 0.90 3.35 14.13
C THR A 117 1.91 2.25 13.77
N ARG A 118 3.20 2.58 13.75
CA ARG A 118 4.28 1.63 13.47
C ARG A 118 4.31 0.49 14.47
N ASP A 119 4.15 0.79 15.76
CA ASP A 119 4.17 -0.22 16.81
C ASP A 119 2.93 -1.12 16.74
N GLU A 120 1.77 -0.58 16.37
CA GLU A 120 0.55 -1.36 16.09
C GLU A 120 0.74 -2.30 14.89
N LEU A 121 1.29 -1.79 13.78
CA LEU A 121 1.58 -2.59 12.59
C LEU A 121 2.59 -3.71 12.88
N LYS A 122 3.63 -3.45 13.70
CA LYS A 122 4.58 -4.48 14.15
C LYS A 122 3.88 -5.59 14.93
N LYS A 123 2.98 -5.23 15.86
CA LYS A 123 2.18 -6.20 16.63
C LYS A 123 1.28 -7.03 15.71
N LEU A 124 0.63 -6.40 14.72
CA LEU A 124 -0.20 -7.09 13.73
C LEU A 124 0.61 -8.07 12.88
N LYS A 125 1.80 -7.68 12.43
CA LYS A 125 2.71 -8.55 11.65
C LYS A 125 3.09 -9.82 12.43
N VAL A 126 3.43 -9.67 13.72
CA VAL A 126 3.72 -10.81 14.61
C VAL A 126 2.48 -11.69 14.80
N ARG A 127 1.31 -11.09 15.02
CA ARG A 127 0.05 -11.84 15.16
C ARG A 127 -0.30 -12.63 13.91
N ARG A 128 -0.24 -12.00 12.74
CA ARG A 128 -0.49 -12.64 11.43
C ARG A 128 0.45 -13.83 11.21
N SER A 129 1.73 -13.68 11.55
CA SER A 129 2.69 -14.78 11.45
C SER A 129 2.32 -15.96 12.34
N LYS A 130 1.81 -15.72 13.56
CA LYS A 130 1.34 -16.80 14.44
C LYS A 130 0.07 -17.47 13.91
N GLU A 131 -0.84 -16.70 13.31
CA GLU A 131 -2.08 -17.24 12.73
C GLU A 131 -1.84 -18.14 11.51
N MET A 132 -0.78 -17.89 10.73
CA MET A 132 -0.45 -18.68 9.53
C MET A 132 0.42 -19.91 9.79
N TRP A 133 1.25 -19.89 10.84
CA TRP A 133 2.28 -20.90 11.08
C TRP A 133 2.19 -21.59 12.45
N GLY A 134 1.23 -21.16 13.29
CA GLY A 134 0.98 -21.71 14.62
C GLY A 134 -0.13 -22.74 14.67
#